data_AF-A0A1S3NPM5-F1
#
_entry.id   AF-A0A1S3NPM5-F1
#
_cell.length_a   1.000
_cell.length_b   1.000
_cell.length_c   1.000
_cell.angle_alpha   90.00
_cell.angle_beta   90.00
_cell.angle_gamma   90.00
#
_symmetry.space_group_name_H-M   'P 1'
#
loop_
_entity.id
_entity.type
_entity.pdbx_description
1 polymer ?
#
loop_
_entity_poly.entity_id
_entity_poly.type
_entity_poly.pdbx_seq_one_letter_code
_entity_poly.pdbx_strand_id
1 'polypeptide(L)'
;MDKCNYSTFSQAILASLHSNDLNLNDAWAVVTDNASYCLKTYKEVLKEVMPNSFNVTCLCHVINLVGETWQNYKYFSEVASLVTWMRSVFKKPARKRRWVSFHIMKEFVQAKDPREAVSSRWNSWYEAVKYHTEHVHLYREFLLAEKSASQAVTNILSQLETEEKVQALTVKLTFLSDGCSKLKTALSTLEGTHRPTAVSECKIPNSCRSCSALHLLPSQLSRL
;
A
#
# COMPACT_ATOMS: atom_id res chain seq x y z
N MET A 1 6.79 -11.86 -18.15
CA MET A 1 6.48 -10.43 -18.31
C MET A 1 7.75 -9.75 -18.72
N ASP A 2 7.83 -9.33 -19.98
CA ASP A 2 8.92 -8.49 -20.44
C ASP A 2 8.96 -7.22 -19.59
N LYS A 3 10.17 -6.76 -19.27
CA LYS A 3 10.38 -5.57 -18.44
C LYS A 3 9.74 -4.38 -19.16
N CYS A 4 8.71 -3.77 -18.56
CA CYS A 4 8.10 -2.54 -19.06
C CYS A 4 9.22 -1.51 -19.30
N ASN A 5 9.29 -0.98 -20.52
CA ASN A 5 10.32 -0.03 -20.93
C ASN A 5 9.66 1.26 -21.45
N TYR A 6 10.46 2.31 -21.63
CA TYR A 6 9.92 3.63 -21.94
C TYR A 6 9.12 3.67 -23.26
N SER A 7 9.44 2.79 -24.22
CA SER A 7 8.77 2.70 -25.53
C SER A 7 7.42 1.98 -25.43
N THR A 8 7.38 0.83 -24.74
CA THR A 8 6.10 0.13 -24.53
C THR A 8 5.15 0.94 -23.66
N PHE A 9 5.68 1.67 -22.68
CA PHE A 9 4.92 2.59 -21.86
C PHE A 9 4.38 3.78 -22.67
N SER A 10 5.19 4.42 -23.52
CA SER A 10 4.74 5.54 -24.35
C SER A 10 3.64 5.13 -25.34
N GLN A 11 3.80 3.96 -25.97
CA GLN A 11 2.81 3.41 -26.90
C GLN A 11 1.48 3.16 -26.21
N ALA A 12 1.49 2.59 -24.99
CA ALA A 12 0.26 2.37 -24.22
C ALA A 12 -0.46 3.69 -23.90
N ILE A 13 0.28 4.75 -23.53
CA ILE A 13 -0.29 6.07 -23.25
C ILE A 13 -0.94 6.67 -24.49
N LEU A 14 -0.21 6.68 -25.61
CA LEU A 14 -0.70 7.25 -26.87
C LEU A 14 -1.90 6.47 -27.43
N ALA A 15 -1.85 5.14 -27.37
CA ALA A 15 -2.97 4.29 -27.75
C ALA A 15 -4.21 4.59 -26.90
N SER A 16 -4.03 4.84 -25.59
CA SER A 16 -5.13 5.21 -24.70
C SER A 16 -5.67 6.61 -25.00
N LEU A 17 -4.82 7.58 -25.32
CA LEU A 17 -5.27 8.93 -25.70
C LEU A 17 -6.10 8.89 -26.97
N HIS A 18 -5.60 8.16 -27.98
CA HIS A 18 -6.30 7.97 -29.24
C HIS A 18 -7.63 7.21 -29.09
N SER A 19 -7.67 6.15 -28.28
CA SER A 19 -8.90 5.37 -28.08
C SER A 19 -9.99 6.12 -27.32
N ASN A 20 -9.63 7.18 -26.59
CA ASN A 20 -10.56 8.03 -25.84
C ASN A 20 -10.85 9.36 -26.55
N ASP A 21 -10.38 9.54 -27.80
CA ASP A 21 -10.56 10.77 -28.59
C ASP A 21 -10.12 12.05 -27.85
N LEU A 22 -8.99 11.94 -27.12
CA LEU A 22 -8.45 13.04 -26.32
C LEU A 22 -7.46 13.87 -27.15
N ASN A 23 -7.72 15.17 -27.21
CA ASN A 23 -6.80 16.11 -27.83
C ASN A 23 -5.54 16.27 -26.99
N LEU A 24 -4.38 16.05 -27.63
CA LEU A 24 -3.07 16.10 -27.01
C LEU A 24 -2.71 17.48 -26.45
N ASN A 25 -3.26 18.55 -27.06
CA ASN A 25 -3.04 19.92 -26.59
C ASN A 25 -3.84 20.26 -25.32
N ASP A 26 -4.87 19.48 -25.03
CA ASP A 26 -5.74 19.65 -23.85
C ASP A 26 -5.22 18.85 -22.64
N ALA A 27 -4.11 18.12 -22.79
CA ALA A 27 -3.45 17.45 -21.69
C ALA A 27 -2.51 18.40 -20.93
N TRP A 28 -2.85 18.68 -19.66
CA TRP A 28 -2.08 19.62 -18.82
C TRP A 28 -1.09 18.91 -17.90
N ALA A 29 -1.40 17.69 -17.46
CA ALA A 29 -0.56 16.93 -16.56
C ALA A 29 -0.54 15.46 -16.92
N VAL A 30 0.63 14.84 -16.81
CA VAL A 30 0.84 13.40 -16.91
C VAL A 30 1.25 12.90 -15.53
N VAL A 31 0.35 12.20 -14.85
CA VAL A 31 0.59 11.68 -13.50
C VAL A 31 1.12 10.26 -13.58
N THR A 32 2.35 10.01 -13.15
CA THR A 32 3.02 8.71 -13.25
C THR A 32 3.61 8.24 -11.92
N ASP A 33 3.96 6.96 -11.79
CA ASP A 33 4.73 6.48 -10.64
C ASP A 33 6.16 7.09 -10.62
N ASN A 34 6.92 6.84 -9.54
CA ASN A 34 8.31 7.29 -9.45
C ASN A 34 9.29 6.30 -10.11
N ALA A 35 8.96 5.80 -11.31
CA ALA A 35 9.87 4.97 -12.07
C ALA A 35 10.71 5.79 -13.06
N SER A 36 11.97 5.40 -13.22
CA SER A 36 12.89 6.09 -14.14
C SER A 36 12.42 6.03 -15.60
N TYR A 37 11.75 4.95 -16.01
CA TYR A 37 11.20 4.83 -17.36
C TYR A 37 10.01 5.77 -17.59
N CYS A 38 9.19 6.08 -16.58
CA CYS A 38 8.08 7.03 -16.70
C CYS A 38 8.58 8.45 -16.97
N LEU A 39 9.59 8.88 -16.21
CA LEU A 39 10.23 10.18 -16.44
C LEU A 39 10.90 10.25 -17.81
N LYS A 40 11.56 9.15 -18.23
CA LYS A 40 12.17 9.05 -19.56
C LYS A 40 11.13 9.15 -20.68
N THR A 41 10.05 8.36 -20.61
CA THR A 41 8.92 8.42 -21.55
C THR A 41 8.36 9.83 -21.65
N TYR A 42 8.20 10.51 -20.51
CA TYR A 42 7.69 11.87 -20.52
C TYR A 42 8.63 12.82 -21.26
N LYS A 43 9.92 12.82 -20.91
CA LYS A 43 10.90 13.74 -21.47
C LYS A 43 11.16 13.51 -22.96
N GLU A 44 11.22 12.26 -23.38
CA GLU A 44 11.65 11.90 -24.74
C GLU A 44 10.50 11.71 -25.73
N VAL A 45 9.26 11.53 -25.27
CA VAL A 45 8.12 11.25 -26.16
C VAL A 45 6.94 12.16 -25.84
N LEU A 46 6.43 12.09 -24.61
CA LEU A 46 5.16 12.74 -24.30
C LEU A 46 5.25 14.27 -24.29
N LYS A 47 6.42 14.85 -23.96
CA LYS A 47 6.59 16.30 -23.97
C LYS A 47 6.49 16.88 -25.39
N GLU A 48 6.95 16.15 -26.39
CA GLU A 48 6.85 16.56 -27.79
C GLU A 48 5.41 16.45 -28.30
N VAL A 49 4.73 15.37 -27.91
CA VAL A 49 3.37 15.06 -28.37
C VAL A 49 2.30 15.88 -27.62
N MET A 50 2.52 16.17 -26.33
CA MET A 50 1.64 16.95 -25.46
C MET A 50 2.41 18.17 -24.91
N PRO A 51 2.66 19.20 -25.73
CA PRO A 51 3.58 20.30 -25.40
C PRO A 51 3.13 21.13 -24.20
N ASN A 52 1.82 21.25 -23.97
CA ASN A 52 1.24 21.99 -22.85
C ASN A 52 1.27 21.24 -21.51
N SER A 53 1.68 19.97 -21.53
CA SER A 53 1.70 19.13 -20.33
C SER A 53 2.94 19.38 -19.46
N PHE A 54 2.85 18.95 -18.19
CA PHE A 54 3.99 18.69 -17.29
C PHE A 54 3.88 17.29 -16.64
N ASN A 55 5.01 16.71 -16.23
CA ASN A 55 5.02 15.44 -15.49
C ASN A 55 4.81 15.69 -13.99
N VAL A 56 3.96 14.88 -13.36
CA VAL A 56 3.72 14.88 -11.92
C VAL A 56 3.92 13.47 -11.39
N THR A 57 4.77 13.32 -10.38
CA THR A 57 4.87 12.05 -9.66
C THR A 57 3.62 11.84 -8.80
N CYS A 58 3.03 10.66 -8.89
CA CYS A 58 1.85 10.26 -8.16
C CYS A 58 2.07 10.42 -6.66
N LEU A 59 1.23 11.26 -6.02
CA LEU A 59 1.33 11.53 -4.59
C LEU A 59 1.12 10.25 -3.76
N CYS A 60 0.27 9.31 -4.21
CA CYS A 60 0.13 8.02 -3.54
C CYS A 60 1.46 7.28 -3.47
N HIS A 61 2.22 7.28 -4.56
CA HIS A 61 3.51 6.62 -4.62
C HIS A 61 4.53 7.31 -3.71
N VAL A 62 4.55 8.65 -3.68
CA VAL A 62 5.41 9.42 -2.76
C VAL A 62 5.09 9.09 -1.30
N ILE A 63 3.80 9.07 -0.93
CA ILE A 63 3.38 8.74 0.44
C ILE A 63 3.70 7.27 0.76
N ASN A 64 3.58 6.36 -0.20
CA ASN A 64 3.99 4.97 -0.01
C ASN A 64 5.50 4.85 0.26
N LEU A 65 6.34 5.59 -0.48
CA LEU A 65 7.79 5.64 -0.22
C LEU A 65 8.10 6.17 1.18
N VAL A 66 7.43 7.25 1.61
CA VAL A 66 7.52 7.73 3.00
C VAL A 66 7.10 6.61 3.97
N GLY A 67 6.06 5.85 3.64
CA GLY A 67 5.62 4.73 4.45
C GLY A 67 6.67 3.61 4.59
N GLU A 68 7.30 3.25 3.47
CA GLU A 68 8.38 2.27 3.43
C GLU A 68 9.60 2.68 4.28
N THR A 69 9.85 3.99 4.47
CA THR A 69 10.91 4.43 5.37
C THR A 69 10.67 3.98 6.81
N TRP A 70 9.42 3.99 7.29
CA TRP A 70 9.07 3.54 8.63
C TRP A 70 9.21 2.03 8.78
N GLN A 71 8.82 1.27 7.76
CA GLN A 71 8.98 -0.19 7.73
C GLN A 71 10.45 -0.61 7.80
N ASN A 72 11.34 0.14 7.14
CA ASN A 72 12.76 -0.16 7.07
C ASN A 72 13.59 0.52 8.16
N TYR A 73 12.97 1.33 9.03
CA TYR A 73 13.67 2.03 10.09
C TYR A 73 14.10 1.06 11.18
N LYS A 74 15.41 1.06 11.51
CA LYS A 74 16.06 0.07 12.40
C LYS A 74 15.36 -0.07 13.77
N TYR A 75 14.81 1.02 14.30
CA TYR A 75 14.12 1.01 15.59
C TYR A 75 12.85 0.14 15.61
N PHE A 76 12.24 -0.10 14.44
CA PHE A 76 11.03 -0.90 14.27
C PHE A 76 11.30 -2.28 13.64
N SER A 77 12.56 -2.73 13.63
CA SER A 77 12.94 -3.99 12.99
C SER A 77 12.22 -5.21 13.61
N GLU A 78 11.90 -5.16 14.90
CA GLU A 78 11.14 -6.21 15.60
C GLU A 78 9.66 -6.24 15.17
N VAL A 79 9.07 -5.09 14.82
CA VAL A 79 7.70 -5.01 14.28
C VAL A 79 7.67 -5.55 12.86
N ALA A 80 8.62 -5.13 12.02
CA ALA A 80 8.75 -5.64 10.65
C ALA A 80 8.95 -7.17 10.62
N SER A 81 9.75 -7.68 11.56
CA SER A 81 9.98 -9.13 11.75
C SER A 81 8.72 -9.84 12.20
N LEU A 82 8.00 -9.30 13.19
CA LEU A 82 6.71 -9.83 13.65
C LEU A 82 5.72 -9.96 12.49
N VAL A 83 5.48 -8.88 11.73
CA VAL A 83 4.54 -8.88 10.59
C VAL A 83 4.93 -9.95 9.57
N THR A 84 6.22 -10.11 9.30
CA THR A 84 6.75 -11.11 8.37
C THR A 84 6.52 -12.54 8.88
N TRP A 85 6.84 -12.81 10.14
CA TRP A 85 6.64 -14.14 10.73
C TRP A 85 5.17 -14.47 10.86
N MET A 86 4.32 -13.52 11.24
CA MET A 86 2.87 -13.70 11.34
C MET A 86 2.25 -14.05 10.00
N ARG A 87 2.66 -13.40 8.91
CA ARG A 87 2.29 -13.81 7.55
C ARG A 87 2.67 -15.28 7.28
N SER A 88 3.86 -15.71 7.69
CA SER A 88 4.29 -17.11 7.55
C SER A 88 3.48 -18.07 8.43
N VAL A 89 3.17 -17.69 9.67
CA VAL A 89 2.39 -18.49 10.62
C VAL A 89 0.99 -18.73 10.08
N PHE A 90 0.35 -17.68 9.56
CA PHE A 90 -1.03 -17.72 9.09
C PHE A 90 -1.20 -18.12 7.63
N LYS A 91 -0.11 -18.44 6.91
CA LYS A 91 -0.18 -18.96 5.54
C LYS A 91 -1.10 -20.18 5.39
N LYS A 92 -1.27 -20.99 6.44
CA LYS A 92 -2.16 -22.17 6.45
C LYS A 92 -3.59 -21.79 6.86
N PRO A 93 -4.62 -22.01 6.00
CA PRO A 93 -6.02 -21.69 6.33
C PRO A 93 -6.56 -22.41 7.57
N ALA A 94 -6.06 -23.63 7.87
CA ALA A 94 -6.46 -24.36 9.06
C ALA A 94 -6.06 -23.63 10.36
N ARG A 95 -4.88 -23.00 10.40
CA ARG A 95 -4.43 -22.24 11.57
C ARG A 95 -5.20 -20.93 11.72
N LYS A 96 -5.47 -20.24 10.62
CA LYS A 96 -6.35 -19.06 10.58
C LYS A 96 -7.71 -19.34 11.23
N ARG A 97 -8.36 -20.44 10.84
CA ARG A 97 -9.63 -20.87 11.45
C ARG A 97 -9.52 -21.10 12.95
N ARG A 98 -8.49 -21.81 13.41
CA ARG A 98 -8.28 -22.05 14.85
C ARG A 98 -7.99 -20.77 15.64
N TRP A 99 -7.30 -19.83 15.03
CA TRP A 99 -7.08 -18.51 15.62
C TRP A 99 -8.36 -17.71 15.79
N VAL A 100 -9.23 -17.69 14.76
CA VAL A 100 -10.55 -17.06 14.86
C VAL A 100 -11.39 -17.74 15.95
N SER A 101 -11.39 -19.07 16.04
CA SER A 101 -12.06 -19.80 17.12
C SER A 101 -11.49 -19.45 18.50
N PHE A 102 -10.17 -19.35 18.63
CA PHE A 102 -9.49 -18.97 19.87
C PHE A 102 -9.94 -17.58 20.34
N HIS A 103 -9.99 -16.59 19.45
CA HIS A 103 -10.51 -15.26 19.79
C HIS A 103 -11.96 -15.27 20.24
N ILE A 104 -12.84 -15.96 19.51
CA ILE A 104 -14.26 -16.02 19.85
C ILE A 104 -14.43 -16.55 21.28
N MET A 105 -13.64 -17.56 21.66
CA MET A 105 -13.67 -18.13 23.01
C MET A 105 -13.08 -17.20 24.08
N LYS A 106 -12.05 -16.41 23.74
CA LYS A 106 -11.33 -15.59 24.72
C LYS A 106 -11.91 -14.21 24.93
N GLU A 107 -12.28 -13.55 23.84
CA GLU A 107 -12.70 -12.14 23.85
C GLU A 107 -14.20 -11.97 23.55
N PHE A 108 -14.94 -13.05 23.25
CA PHE A 108 -16.36 -13.01 22.89
C PHE A 108 -16.69 -12.07 21.71
N VAL A 109 -15.69 -11.78 20.86
CA VAL A 109 -15.82 -10.91 19.69
C VAL A 109 -15.63 -11.71 18.41
N GLN A 110 -16.39 -11.36 17.36
CA GLN A 110 -16.16 -11.81 15.98
C GLN A 110 -14.80 -11.31 15.50
N ALA A 111 -13.76 -12.14 15.62
CA ALA A 111 -12.41 -11.77 15.21
C ALA A 111 -12.28 -11.75 13.68
N LYS A 112 -11.63 -10.70 13.18
CA LYS A 112 -11.20 -10.63 11.78
C LYS A 112 -9.97 -11.53 11.58
N ASP A 113 -9.88 -12.20 10.43
CA ASP A 113 -8.71 -13.00 10.04
C ASP A 113 -7.43 -12.14 10.10
N PRO A 114 -6.26 -12.66 10.54
CA PRO A 114 -5.01 -11.92 10.49
C PRO A 114 -4.75 -11.38 9.10
N ARG A 115 -4.68 -10.06 8.99
CA ARG A 115 -4.45 -9.40 7.70
C ARG A 115 -3.04 -9.71 7.23
N GLU A 116 -2.93 -10.30 6.05
CA GLU A 116 -1.65 -10.52 5.41
C GLU A 116 -1.11 -9.18 4.87
N ALA A 117 0.12 -8.85 5.24
CA ALA A 117 0.86 -7.79 4.57
C ALA A 117 1.25 -8.26 3.16
N VAL A 118 0.62 -7.67 2.15
CA VAL A 118 0.80 -7.97 0.73
C VAL A 118 1.56 -6.81 0.07
N SER A 119 2.75 -7.07 -0.47
CA SER A 119 3.60 -6.02 -1.05
C SER A 119 2.96 -5.22 -2.19
N SER A 120 1.96 -5.78 -2.88
CA SER A 120 1.25 -5.09 -3.98
C SER A 120 0.15 -4.13 -3.53
N ARG A 121 -0.15 -4.05 -2.23
CA ARG A 121 -1.16 -3.13 -1.67
C ARG A 121 -0.51 -2.22 -0.64
N TRP A 122 -0.36 -0.94 -0.97
CA TRP A 122 0.36 0.08 -0.20
C TRP A 122 -0.09 0.15 1.27
N ASN A 123 -1.38 -0.05 1.54
CA ASN A 123 -1.94 -0.01 2.89
C ASN A 123 -1.82 -1.31 3.70
N SER A 124 -1.49 -2.44 3.08
CA SER A 124 -1.61 -3.77 3.73
C SER A 124 -0.64 -3.97 4.89
N TRP A 125 0.57 -3.39 4.83
CA TRP A 125 1.54 -3.47 5.92
C TRP A 125 1.02 -2.73 7.16
N TYR A 126 0.51 -1.51 7.00
CA TYR A 126 -0.10 -0.73 8.08
C TYR A 126 -1.35 -1.39 8.64
N GLU A 127 -2.16 -2.02 7.80
CA GLU A 127 -3.29 -2.80 8.26
C GLU A 127 -2.88 -4.02 9.07
N ALA A 128 -1.80 -4.70 8.69
CA ALA A 128 -1.24 -5.78 9.49
C ALA A 128 -0.68 -5.26 10.82
N VAL A 129 0.06 -4.14 10.82
CA VAL A 129 0.57 -3.51 12.06
C VAL A 129 -0.57 -3.14 13.01
N LYS A 130 -1.62 -2.49 12.51
CA LYS A 130 -2.81 -2.17 13.32
C LYS A 130 -3.44 -3.43 13.91
N TYR A 131 -3.63 -4.45 13.07
CA TYR A 131 -4.14 -5.75 13.54
C TYR A 131 -3.24 -6.36 14.61
N HIS A 132 -1.92 -6.33 14.43
CA HIS A 132 -0.99 -6.88 15.41
C HIS A 132 -0.99 -6.09 16.72
N THR A 133 -1.15 -4.77 16.66
CA THR A 133 -1.30 -3.91 17.85
C THR A 133 -2.49 -4.36 18.70
N GLU A 134 -3.62 -4.67 18.07
CA GLU A 134 -4.86 -5.06 18.75
C GLU A 134 -4.82 -6.46 19.37
N HIS A 135 -3.92 -7.36 18.93
CA HIS A 135 -3.98 -8.78 19.31
C HIS A 135 -2.64 -9.38 19.80
N VAL A 136 -1.59 -8.58 19.93
CA VAL A 136 -0.24 -9.06 20.29
C VAL A 136 -0.20 -9.79 21.64
N HIS A 137 -1.03 -9.37 22.60
CA HIS A 137 -1.16 -9.98 23.93
C HIS A 137 -1.61 -11.44 23.88
N LEU A 138 -2.31 -11.84 22.82
CA LEU A 138 -2.87 -13.19 22.68
C LEU A 138 -1.95 -14.17 21.96
N TYR A 139 -0.94 -13.69 21.24
CA TYR A 139 -0.10 -14.55 20.39
C TYR A 139 0.65 -15.61 21.17
N ARG A 140 1.20 -15.26 22.33
CA ARG A 140 1.99 -16.20 23.13
C ARG A 140 1.16 -17.40 23.57
N GLU A 141 -0.03 -17.15 24.12
CA GLU A 141 -0.94 -18.20 24.58
C GLU A 141 -1.36 -19.12 23.42
N PHE A 142 -1.83 -18.55 22.32
CA PHE A 142 -2.28 -19.31 21.16
C PHE A 142 -1.16 -20.16 20.55
N LEU A 143 0.03 -19.59 20.37
CA LEU A 143 1.14 -20.26 19.70
C LEU A 143 1.75 -21.39 20.54
N LEU A 144 1.74 -21.27 21.88
CA LEU A 144 2.11 -22.36 22.78
C LEU A 144 1.13 -23.54 22.67
N ALA A 145 -0.18 -23.25 22.57
CA ALA A 145 -1.20 -24.27 22.38
C ALA A 145 -1.09 -25.00 21.03
N GLU A 146 -0.66 -24.30 19.97
CA GLU A 146 -0.46 -24.88 18.64
C GLU A 146 0.69 -25.91 18.55
N LYS A 147 1.63 -25.92 19.51
CA LYS A 147 2.81 -26.82 19.54
C LYS A 147 3.55 -26.93 18.19
N SER A 148 3.63 -25.82 17.46
CA SER A 148 4.18 -25.77 16.10
C SER A 148 5.70 -25.63 16.12
N ALA A 149 6.43 -26.56 15.50
CA ALA A 149 7.90 -26.54 15.40
C ALA A 149 8.45 -25.59 14.31
N SER A 150 7.62 -24.70 13.73
CA SER A 150 8.06 -23.79 12.68
C SER A 150 8.94 -22.67 13.23
N GLN A 151 10.05 -22.35 12.55
CA GLN A 151 10.96 -21.28 12.96
C GLN A 151 10.27 -19.93 13.24
N ALA A 152 9.27 -19.57 12.42
CA ALA A 152 8.50 -18.34 12.62
C ALA A 152 7.79 -18.31 13.99
N VAL A 153 7.25 -19.44 14.45
CA VAL A 153 6.60 -19.55 15.77
C VAL A 153 7.65 -19.44 16.88
N THR A 154 8.79 -20.14 16.76
CA THR A 154 9.89 -20.04 17.72
C THR A 154 10.39 -18.60 17.87
N ASN A 155 10.57 -17.89 16.75
CA ASN A 155 11.02 -16.50 16.76
C ASN A 155 10.00 -15.58 17.43
N ILE A 156 8.71 -15.73 17.14
CA ILE A 156 7.65 -14.95 17.79
C ILE A 156 7.63 -15.24 19.30
N LEU A 157 7.68 -16.51 19.71
CA LEU A 157 7.69 -16.87 21.12
C LEU A 157 8.91 -16.32 21.86
N SER A 158 10.08 -16.27 21.24
CA SER A 158 11.29 -15.64 21.81
C SER A 158 11.15 -14.11 21.97
N GLN A 159 10.47 -13.46 21.02
CA GLN A 159 10.17 -12.03 21.08
C GLN A 159 9.09 -11.71 22.12
N LEU A 160 8.22 -12.67 22.45
CA LEU A 160 7.15 -12.55 23.46
C LEU A 160 7.48 -13.31 24.76
N GLU A 161 8.76 -13.53 25.04
CA GLU A 161 9.20 -14.40 26.14
C GLU A 161 8.92 -13.79 27.51
N THR A 162 9.23 -12.50 27.68
CA THR A 162 9.07 -11.75 28.92
C THR A 162 8.06 -10.62 28.76
N GLU A 163 7.45 -10.22 29.88
CA GLU A 163 6.48 -9.13 29.90
C GLU A 163 7.11 -7.81 29.42
N GLU A 164 8.37 -7.52 29.76
CA GLU A 164 9.02 -6.28 29.30
C GLU A 164 9.19 -6.26 27.77
N LYS A 165 9.53 -7.41 27.15
CA LYS A 165 9.64 -7.51 25.68
C LYS A 165 8.28 -7.29 25.01
N VAL A 166 7.21 -7.86 25.58
CA VAL A 166 5.84 -7.70 25.08
C VAL A 166 5.41 -6.24 25.17
N GLN A 167 5.67 -5.57 26.30
CA GLN A 167 5.35 -4.15 26.48
C GLN A 167 6.13 -3.26 25.52
N ALA A 168 7.45 -3.47 25.39
CA ALA A 168 8.28 -2.71 24.46
C ALA A 168 7.80 -2.87 23.00
N LEU A 169 7.44 -4.09 22.59
CA LEU A 169 6.88 -4.36 21.28
C LEU A 169 5.51 -3.69 21.08
N THR A 170 4.66 -3.73 22.10
CA THR A 170 3.32 -3.10 22.09
C THR A 170 3.41 -1.58 21.94
N VAL A 171 4.37 -0.94 22.61
CA VAL A 171 4.64 0.50 22.45
C VAL A 171 5.05 0.82 21.00
N LYS A 172 5.97 0.03 20.43
CA LYS A 172 6.40 0.21 19.03
C LYS A 172 5.27 0.01 18.03
N LEU A 173 4.45 -1.02 18.23
CA LEU A 173 3.25 -1.31 17.44
C LEU A 173 2.24 -0.16 17.51
N THR A 174 1.94 0.32 18.71
CA THR A 174 1.00 1.43 18.96
C THR A 174 1.50 2.71 18.29
N PHE A 175 2.78 3.05 18.47
CA PHE A 175 3.38 4.22 17.83
C PHE A 175 3.22 4.19 16.32
N LEU A 176 3.48 3.05 15.67
CA LEU A 176 3.33 2.92 14.22
C LEU A 176 1.86 2.93 13.79
N SER A 177 0.99 2.24 14.52
CA SER A 177 -0.45 2.19 14.23
C SER A 177 -1.06 3.61 14.28
N ASP A 178 -0.74 4.37 15.31
CA ASP A 178 -1.28 5.72 15.52
C ASP A 178 -0.58 6.76 14.65
N GLY A 179 0.76 6.73 14.62
CA GLY A 179 1.58 7.68 13.87
C GLY A 179 1.35 7.59 12.36
N CYS A 180 1.15 6.38 11.85
CA CYS A 180 0.91 6.17 10.42
C CYS A 180 -0.58 6.15 10.04
N SER A 181 -1.49 6.36 10.98
CA SER A 181 -2.93 6.46 10.70
C SER A 181 -3.26 7.56 9.68
N LYS A 182 -2.61 8.72 9.79
CA LYS A 182 -2.75 9.84 8.84
C LYS A 182 -2.22 9.48 7.45
N LEU A 183 -1.06 8.81 7.38
CA LEU A 183 -0.48 8.34 6.12
C LEU A 183 -1.41 7.33 5.45
N LYS A 184 -1.95 6.38 6.23
CA LYS A 184 -2.94 5.41 5.75
C LYS A 184 -4.19 6.09 5.21
N THR A 185 -4.77 7.04 5.96
CA THR A 185 -5.95 7.78 5.51
C THR A 185 -5.66 8.54 4.22
N ALA A 186 -4.53 9.25 4.14
CA ALA A 186 -4.13 9.96 2.93
C ALA A 186 -3.98 9.01 1.72
N LEU A 187 -3.32 7.86 1.90
CA LEU A 187 -3.22 6.84 0.86
C LEU A 187 -4.59 6.32 0.43
N SER A 188 -5.46 5.93 1.38
CA SER A 188 -6.80 5.44 1.06
C SER A 188 -7.66 6.50 0.36
N THR A 189 -7.53 7.78 0.73
CA THR A 189 -8.21 8.89 0.05
C THR A 189 -7.70 9.03 -1.38
N LEU A 190 -6.39 9.03 -1.59
CA LEU A 190 -5.81 9.20 -2.92
C LEU A 190 -5.99 7.96 -3.82
N GLU A 191 -6.05 6.76 -3.24
CA GLU A 191 -6.44 5.53 -3.95
C GLU A 191 -7.92 5.54 -4.33
N GLY A 192 -8.78 6.05 -3.43
CA GLY A 192 -10.22 6.15 -3.62
C GLY A 192 -10.66 7.31 -4.52
N THR A 193 -9.77 8.28 -4.80
CA THR A 193 -9.99 9.29 -5.83
C THR A 193 -9.93 8.64 -7.22
N HIS A 194 -11.02 7.99 -7.60
CA HIS A 194 -11.29 7.58 -8.98
C HIS A 194 -11.68 8.77 -9.87
N ARG A 195 -11.83 9.97 -9.28
CA ARG A 195 -12.15 11.22 -9.97
C ARG A 195 -10.92 12.14 -9.92
N PRO A 196 -10.56 12.80 -11.04
CA PRO A 196 -9.45 13.74 -11.05
C PRO A 196 -9.70 14.86 -10.05
N THR A 197 -8.78 15.06 -9.11
CA THR A 197 -8.83 16.12 -8.09
C THR A 197 -8.82 17.53 -8.69
N ALA A 198 -8.44 17.66 -9.97
CA ALA A 198 -8.46 18.92 -10.71
C ALA A 198 -9.88 19.41 -11.08
N VAL A 199 -10.92 18.57 -10.99
CA VAL A 199 -12.29 18.97 -11.34
C VAL A 199 -13.03 19.63 -10.15
N SER A 200 -12.56 19.42 -8.90
CA SER A 200 -13.33 19.82 -7.71
C SER A 200 -12.92 21.15 -7.07
N GLU A 201 -11.78 21.75 -7.40
CA GLU A 201 -11.36 23.03 -6.79
C GLU A 201 -11.15 24.19 -7.76
N CYS A 202 -11.30 23.98 -9.07
CA CYS A 202 -11.20 25.07 -10.01
C CYS A 202 -12.58 25.73 -10.17
N LYS A 203 -12.84 26.81 -9.42
CA LYS A 203 -13.83 27.84 -9.81
C LYS A 203 -13.31 28.52 -11.09
N ILE A 204 -13.35 27.80 -12.20
CA ILE A 204 -13.04 28.35 -13.53
C ILE A 204 -14.26 29.19 -13.93
N PRO A 205 -14.07 30.45 -14.37
CA PRO A 205 -15.12 31.24 -15.00
C PRO A 205 -15.81 30.41 -16.09
N ASN A 206 -17.12 30.60 -16.29
CA ASN A 206 -17.99 29.80 -17.17
C ASN A 206 -17.56 29.71 -18.66
N SER A 207 -16.42 30.26 -19.06
CA SER A 207 -15.86 30.23 -20.41
C SER A 207 -14.94 29.04 -20.73
N CYS A 208 -14.52 28.22 -19.74
CA CYS A 208 -13.62 27.07 -19.98
C CYS A 208 -14.20 25.77 -19.41
N ARG A 209 -15.10 25.12 -20.17
CA ARG A 209 -15.71 23.81 -19.84
C ARG A 209 -15.12 22.64 -20.65
N SER A 210 -13.82 22.61 -20.91
CA SER A 210 -13.18 21.53 -21.70
C SER A 210 -11.92 20.93 -21.07
N CYS A 211 -11.77 20.95 -19.74
CA CYS A 211 -10.61 20.33 -19.09
C CYS A 211 -10.83 18.83 -18.82
N SER A 212 -10.31 17.98 -19.71
CA SER A 212 -10.17 16.54 -19.50
C SER A 212 -8.78 16.24 -18.91
N ALA A 213 -8.71 15.94 -17.61
CA ALA A 213 -7.47 15.52 -16.96
C ALA A 213 -7.26 14.01 -17.16
N LEU A 214 -6.16 13.62 -17.80
CA LEU A 214 -5.79 12.22 -18.06
C LEU A 214 -5.23 11.56 -16.80
N HIS A 215 -5.78 10.41 -16.40
CA HIS A 215 -5.15 9.51 -15.43
C HIS A 215 -5.11 8.09 -15.99
N LEU A 216 -3.90 7.55 -16.18
CA LEU A 216 -3.70 6.12 -16.43
C LEU A 216 -3.41 5.44 -15.10
N LEU A 217 -4.39 4.69 -14.59
CA LEU A 217 -4.25 3.89 -13.37
C LEU A 217 -3.44 2.61 -13.64
N PRO A 218 -2.62 2.14 -12.68
CA PRO A 218 -1.92 0.84 -12.78
C PRO A 218 -2.85 -0.37 -12.97
N SER A 219 -4.13 -0.28 -12.58
CA SER A 219 -5.10 -1.38 -12.72
C SER A 219 -5.54 -1.65 -14.17
N GLN A 220 -5.21 -0.76 -15.11
CA GLN A 220 -5.43 -1.00 -16.54
C GLN A 220 -4.22 -1.70 -17.21
N LEU A 221 -3.06 -1.75 -16.53
CA LEU A 221 -1.87 -2.46 -17.00
C LEU A 221 -1.81 -3.93 -16.56
N SER A 222 -2.72 -4.39 -15.69
CA SER A 222 -2.85 -5.81 -15.34
C SER A 222 -3.60 -6.66 -16.39
N ARG A 223 -3.96 -6.08 -17.53
CA ARG A 223 -4.47 -6.77 -18.73
C ARG A 223 -3.62 -6.47 -19.98
N LEU A 224 -2.32 -6.29 -19.78
CA LEU A 224 -1.28 -6.37 -20.83
C LEU A 224 -0.14 -7.26 -20.31
#